data_AF-A0A2V2V2B5-F1
#
_entry.id   AF-A0A2V2V2B5-F1
#
_cell.length_a   1.000
_cell.length_b   1.000
_cell.length_c   1.000
_cell.angle_alpha   90.00
_cell.angle_beta   90.00
_cell.angle_gamma   90.00
#
_symmetry.space_group_name_H-M   'P 1'
#
loop_
_entity.id
_entity.type
_entity.pdbx_description
1 polymer ?
#
loop_
_entity_poly.entity_id
_entity_poly.type
_entity_poly.pdbx_seq_one_letter_code
_entity_poly.pdbx_strand_id
1 'polypeptide(L)'
;MMNQVDRFLAELKGFDVNNIPQVCIDQIQMYITNPAFDPDNIKTKSFAAAGLCKWAIGINKYHLVRCEVRPKEERLAEAQERLHQSKTALKKIQDKVADLNAKLSALISQYDEAVESANAIQLKAKKTQLKMDLAQRLVSGLADESVRWGNTIQELQVASDLLVGDVLLGASLFHTLVLSQRPSVSALWLRIGCPK
;
A
#
# COMPACT_ATOMS: atom_id res chain seq x y z
N MET A 1 72.89 -24.01 -32.08
CA MET A 1 71.65 -23.22 -31.90
C MET A 1 71.84 -21.69 -31.97
N MET A 2 73.07 -21.15 -32.06
CA MET A 2 73.31 -19.69 -32.21
C MET A 2 73.61 -19.24 -33.66
N ASN A 3 73.14 -19.98 -34.68
CA ASN A 3 73.45 -19.65 -36.09
C ASN A 3 72.42 -18.70 -36.74
N GLN A 4 71.33 -18.36 -36.03
CA GLN A 4 70.26 -17.44 -36.49
C GLN A 4 69.76 -16.58 -35.31
N VAL A 5 70.18 -15.31 -35.27
CA VAL A 5 69.93 -14.41 -34.13
C VAL A 5 68.48 -13.95 -34.03
N ASP A 6 67.83 -13.68 -35.17
CA ASP A 6 66.44 -13.18 -35.20
C ASP A 6 65.42 -14.19 -34.69
N ARG A 7 65.64 -15.47 -35.01
CA ARG A 7 64.81 -16.58 -34.53
C ARG A 7 64.94 -16.77 -33.02
N PHE A 8 66.16 -16.71 -32.50
CA PHE A 8 66.42 -16.79 -31.06
C PHE A 8 65.76 -15.64 -30.30
N LEU A 9 65.80 -14.41 -30.83
CA LEU A 9 65.13 -13.26 -30.21
C LEU A 9 63.60 -13.38 -30.23
N ALA A 10 63.02 -13.93 -31.30
CA ALA A 10 61.59 -14.20 -31.37
C ALA A 10 61.16 -15.26 -30.34
N GLU A 11 61.92 -16.34 -30.23
CA GLU A 11 61.68 -17.41 -29.24
C GLU A 11 61.85 -16.90 -27.80
N LEU A 12 62.81 -16.01 -27.54
CA LEU A 12 63.04 -15.43 -26.22
C LEU A 12 61.94 -14.45 -25.79
N LYS A 13 61.41 -13.66 -26.74
CA LYS A 13 60.29 -12.75 -26.49
C LYS A 13 58.95 -13.48 -26.37
N GLY A 14 58.76 -14.56 -27.12
CA GLY A 14 57.57 -15.40 -27.09
C GLY A 14 57.60 -16.48 -26.01
N PHE A 15 58.62 -16.50 -25.14
CA PHE A 15 58.74 -17.51 -24.09
C PHE A 15 57.59 -17.38 -23.09
N ASP A 16 56.91 -18.50 -22.83
CA ASP A 16 55.81 -18.53 -21.86
C ASP A 16 56.35 -18.50 -20.43
N VAL A 17 56.42 -17.29 -19.88
CA VAL A 17 56.90 -17.04 -18.52
C VAL A 17 55.96 -17.62 -17.45
N ASN A 18 54.73 -18.00 -17.81
CA ASN A 18 53.72 -18.48 -16.85
C ASN A 18 53.79 -19.99 -16.58
N ASN A 19 54.40 -20.78 -17.48
CA ASN A 19 54.39 -22.24 -17.41
C ASN A 19 55.81 -22.83 -17.48
N ILE A 20 56.64 -22.50 -16.49
CA ILE A 20 58.02 -23.00 -16.41
C ILE A 20 58.07 -24.22 -15.47
N PRO A 21 58.63 -25.37 -15.92
CA PRO A 21 58.83 -26.52 -15.04
C PRO A 21 59.76 -26.18 -13.87
N GLN A 22 59.39 -26.60 -12.66
CA GLN A 22 60.18 -26.34 -11.44
C GLN A 22 61.62 -26.86 -11.54
N VAL A 23 61.83 -27.98 -12.26
CA VAL A 23 63.16 -28.55 -12.51
C VAL A 23 64.10 -27.56 -13.20
N CYS A 24 63.60 -26.76 -14.15
CA CYS A 24 64.41 -25.74 -14.83
C CYS A 24 64.74 -24.57 -13.90
N ILE A 25 63.83 -24.20 -13.00
CA ILE A 25 64.03 -23.14 -12.02
C ILE A 25 65.06 -23.54 -10.97
N ASP A 26 65.01 -24.77 -10.46
CA ASP A 26 65.96 -25.28 -9.46
C ASP A 26 67.39 -25.32 -10.03
N GLN A 27 67.53 -25.75 -11.29
CA GLN A 27 68.81 -25.73 -11.99
C GLN A 27 69.34 -24.31 -12.16
N ILE A 28 68.50 -23.35 -12.53
CA ILE A 28 68.88 -21.94 -12.69
C ILE A 28 69.22 -21.30 -11.33
N GLN A 29 68.51 -21.65 -10.27
CA GLN A 29 68.73 -21.15 -8.91
C GLN A 29 70.13 -21.49 -8.38
N MET A 30 70.65 -22.69 -8.70
CA MET A 30 72.02 -23.09 -8.35
C MET A 30 73.07 -22.16 -8.96
N TYR A 31 72.86 -21.69 -10.18
CA TYR A 31 73.78 -20.77 -10.86
C TYR A 31 73.60 -19.32 -10.40
N ILE A 32 72.39 -18.87 -10.12
CA ILE A 32 72.10 -17.51 -9.63
C ILE A 32 72.63 -17.28 -8.21
N THR A 33 72.71 -18.33 -7.39
CA THR A 33 73.22 -18.23 -6.01
C THR A 33 74.74 -17.99 -5.96
N ASN A 34 75.46 -18.27 -7.06
CA ASN A 34 76.89 -18.01 -7.14
C ASN A 34 77.18 -16.52 -7.37
N PRO A 35 77.97 -15.84 -6.50
CA PRO A 35 78.32 -14.43 -6.66
C PRO A 35 79.11 -14.11 -7.95
N ALA A 36 79.62 -15.13 -8.65
CA ALA A 36 80.21 -14.96 -9.98
C ALA A 36 79.18 -14.68 -11.09
N PHE A 37 77.89 -14.99 -10.88
CA PHE A 37 76.80 -14.80 -11.84
C PHE A 37 76.10 -13.45 -11.67
N ASP A 38 76.90 -12.37 -11.58
CA ASP A 38 76.39 -11.00 -11.51
C ASP A 38 76.40 -10.35 -12.91
N PRO A 39 75.26 -9.80 -13.40
CA PRO A 39 75.21 -9.06 -14.65
C PRO A 39 76.28 -7.95 -14.76
N ASP A 40 76.66 -7.30 -13.66
CA ASP A 40 77.68 -6.24 -13.69
C ASP A 40 79.10 -6.78 -13.91
N ASN A 41 79.41 -7.97 -13.38
CA ASN A 41 80.69 -8.65 -13.61
C ASN A 41 80.76 -9.20 -15.04
N ILE A 42 79.67 -9.80 -15.53
CA ILE A 42 79.60 -10.40 -16.88
C ILE A 42 79.64 -9.32 -17.98
N LYS A 43 79.13 -8.12 -17.69
CA LYS A 43 79.18 -6.97 -18.61
C LYS A 43 80.61 -6.56 -18.97
N THR A 44 81.59 -6.81 -18.09
CA THR A 44 83.01 -6.55 -18.38
C THR A 44 83.58 -7.48 -19.46
N LYS A 45 82.96 -8.64 -19.68
CA LYS A 45 83.39 -9.65 -20.67
C LYS A 45 82.50 -9.67 -21.92
N SER A 46 81.18 -9.46 -21.77
CA SER A 46 80.25 -9.40 -22.90
C SER A 46 78.95 -8.69 -22.56
N PHE A 47 78.61 -7.67 -23.34
CA PHE A 47 77.36 -6.91 -23.19
C PHE A 47 76.12 -7.76 -23.51
N ALA A 48 76.18 -8.58 -24.56
CA ALA A 48 75.07 -9.46 -24.94
C ALA A 48 74.82 -10.56 -23.90
N ALA A 49 75.89 -11.11 -23.32
CA ALA A 49 75.77 -12.11 -22.25
C ALA A 49 75.16 -11.51 -20.97
N ALA A 50 75.52 -10.27 -20.61
CA ALA A 50 74.95 -9.58 -19.46
C ALA A 50 73.42 -9.38 -19.58
N GLY A 51 72.91 -9.11 -20.79
CA GLY A 51 71.48 -9.01 -21.06
C GLY A 51 70.72 -10.32 -20.80
N LEU A 52 71.29 -11.46 -21.23
CA LEU A 52 70.72 -12.78 -21.01
C LEU A 52 70.76 -13.20 -19.53
N CYS A 53 71.84 -12.88 -18.81
CA CYS A 53 71.93 -13.12 -17.37
C CYS A 53 70.88 -12.32 -16.60
N LYS A 54 70.69 -11.03 -16.93
CA LYS A 54 69.65 -10.19 -16.33
C LYS A 54 68.24 -10.73 -16.62
N TRP A 55 67.99 -11.21 -17.83
CA TRP A 55 66.74 -11.84 -18.22
C TRP A 55 66.45 -13.12 -17.42
N ALA A 56 67.43 -14.01 -17.26
CA ALA A 56 67.29 -15.24 -16.48
C ALA A 56 66.99 -14.96 -15.00
N ILE A 57 67.68 -13.98 -14.39
CA ILE A 57 67.42 -13.54 -13.01
C ILE A 57 66.00 -12.95 -12.89
N GLY A 58 65.57 -12.17 -13.88
CA GLY A 58 64.23 -11.58 -13.92
C GLY A 58 63.13 -12.64 -14.00
N ILE A 59 63.31 -13.66 -14.84
CA ILE A 59 62.36 -14.77 -14.97
C ILE A 59 62.26 -15.58 -13.67
N ASN A 60 63.39 -15.88 -13.04
CA ASN A 60 63.39 -16.63 -11.78
C ASN A 60 62.63 -15.86 -10.67
N LYS A 61 62.90 -14.56 -10.53
CA LYS A 61 62.20 -13.69 -9.57
C LYS A 61 60.70 -13.59 -9.88
N TYR A 62 60.35 -13.44 -11.16
CA TYR A 62 58.94 -13.41 -11.58
C TYR A 62 58.22 -14.71 -11.25
N HIS A 63 58.84 -15.86 -11.51
CA HIS A 63 58.25 -17.17 -11.23
C HIS A 63 57.94 -17.35 -9.73
N LEU A 64 58.88 -17.00 -8.85
CA LEU A 64 58.66 -17.07 -7.39
C LEU A 64 57.47 -16.22 -6.94
N VAL A 65 57.39 -14.97 -7.42
CA VAL A 65 56.27 -14.08 -7.10
C VAL A 65 54.96 -14.61 -7.70
N ARG A 66 54.99 -15.15 -8.92
CA ARG A 66 53.80 -15.72 -9.59
C ARG A 66 53.26 -16.93 -8.82
N CYS A 67 54.12 -17.77 -8.26
CA CYS A 67 53.72 -18.88 -7.40
C CYS A 67 52.96 -18.41 -6.16
N GLU A 68 53.32 -17.27 -5.57
CA GLU A 68 52.60 -16.69 -4.42
C GLU A 68 51.30 -15.97 -4.83
N VAL A 69 51.27 -15.38 -6.01
CA VAL A 69 50.13 -14.60 -6.52
C VAL A 69 49.01 -15.50 -7.06
N ARG A 70 49.34 -16.59 -7.76
CA ARG A 70 48.35 -17.54 -8.31
C ARG A 70 47.31 -18.02 -7.28
N PRO A 71 47.69 -18.55 -6.10
CA PRO A 71 46.70 -18.98 -5.10
C PRO A 71 45.92 -17.81 -4.48
N LYS A 72 46.41 -16.56 -4.59
CA LYS A 72 45.65 -15.37 -4.18
C LYS A 72 44.62 -14.98 -5.24
N GLU A 73 44.99 -15.05 -6.53
CA GLU A 73 44.08 -14.85 -7.65
C GLU A 73 42.94 -15.87 -7.67
N GLU A 74 43.26 -17.16 -7.47
CA GLU A 74 42.26 -18.23 -7.38
C GLU A 74 41.28 -18.01 -6.23
N ARG A 75 41.79 -17.73 -5.02
CA ARG A 75 40.94 -17.41 -3.86
C ARG A 75 40.09 -16.15 -4.07
N LEU A 76 40.64 -15.15 -4.74
CA LEU A 76 39.92 -13.93 -5.08
C LEU A 76 38.79 -14.21 -6.07
N ALA A 77 39.04 -15.01 -7.10
CA ALA A 77 38.03 -15.44 -8.06
C ALA A 77 36.90 -16.24 -7.36
N GLU A 78 37.25 -17.18 -6.49
CA GLU A 78 36.26 -17.94 -5.70
C GLU A 78 35.42 -17.03 -4.79
N ALA A 79 36.06 -16.09 -4.10
CA ALA A 79 35.36 -15.15 -3.23
C ALA A 79 34.44 -14.20 -4.02
N GLN A 80 34.88 -13.74 -5.19
CA GLN A 80 34.09 -12.92 -6.09
C GLN A 80 32.87 -13.67 -6.62
N GLU A 81 33.03 -14.93 -7.01
CA GLU A 81 31.92 -15.77 -7.46
C GLU A 81 30.90 -15.99 -6.34
N ARG A 82 31.34 -16.34 -5.13
CA ARG A 82 30.46 -16.49 -3.95
C ARG A 82 29.71 -15.18 -3.63
N LEU A 83 30.39 -14.05 -3.73
CA LEU A 83 29.79 -12.73 -3.54
C LEU A 83 28.74 -12.46 -4.61
N HIS A 84 29.03 -12.76 -5.88
CA HIS A 84 28.11 -12.55 -6.99
C HIS A 84 26.84 -13.40 -6.83
N GLN A 85 26.99 -14.67 -6.45
CA GLN A 85 25.87 -15.57 -6.15
C GLN A 85 25.02 -15.02 -4.99
N SER A 86 25.66 -14.60 -3.89
CA SER A 86 24.97 -14.04 -2.72
C SER A 86 24.22 -12.74 -3.06
N LYS A 87 24.84 -11.83 -3.82
CA LYS A 87 24.18 -10.59 -4.28
C LYS A 87 22.99 -10.88 -5.18
N THR A 88 23.11 -11.88 -6.06
CA THR A 88 22.01 -12.28 -6.94
C THR A 88 20.83 -12.85 -6.14
N ALA A 89 21.11 -13.69 -5.14
CA ALA A 89 20.09 -14.21 -4.24
C ALA A 89 19.42 -13.10 -3.42
N LEU A 90 20.20 -12.17 -2.89
CA LEU A 90 19.70 -11.02 -2.14
C LEU A 90 18.81 -10.12 -3.00
N LYS A 91 19.21 -9.83 -4.24
CA LYS A 91 18.40 -9.05 -5.18
C LYS A 91 17.05 -9.70 -5.45
N LYS A 92 17.03 -11.02 -5.71
CA LYS A 92 15.78 -11.77 -5.87
C LYS A 92 14.85 -11.66 -4.65
N ILE A 93 15.39 -11.64 -3.45
CA ILE A 93 14.59 -11.48 -2.22
C ILE A 93 14.08 -10.04 -2.10
N GLN A 94 14.91 -9.04 -2.37
CA GLN A 94 14.50 -7.64 -2.37
C GLN A 94 13.40 -7.35 -3.38
N ASP A 95 13.51 -7.88 -4.59
CA ASP A 95 12.49 -7.76 -5.63
C ASP A 95 11.16 -8.38 -5.17
N LYS A 96 11.20 -9.57 -4.57
CA LYS A 96 10.01 -10.21 -3.97
C LYS A 96 9.39 -9.38 -2.84
N VAL A 97 10.22 -8.78 -1.98
CA VAL A 97 9.74 -7.91 -0.89
C VAL A 97 9.09 -6.65 -1.44
N ALA A 98 9.67 -6.05 -2.48
CA ALA A 98 9.08 -4.89 -3.16
C ALA A 98 7.72 -5.23 -3.78
N ASP A 99 7.62 -6.36 -4.48
CA ASP A 99 6.38 -6.84 -5.07
C ASP A 99 5.30 -7.11 -4.01
N LEU A 100 5.67 -7.74 -2.90
CA LEU A 100 4.75 -8.02 -1.79
C LEU A 100 4.29 -6.73 -1.11
N ASN A 101 5.18 -5.77 -0.88
CA ASN A 101 4.82 -4.48 -0.30
C ASN A 101 3.88 -3.69 -1.23
N ALA A 102 4.11 -3.72 -2.55
CA ALA A 102 3.21 -3.08 -3.50
C ALA A 102 1.81 -3.72 -3.48
N LYS A 103 1.73 -5.06 -3.45
CA LYS A 103 0.46 -5.78 -3.31
C LYS A 103 -0.23 -5.46 -1.98
N LEU A 104 0.52 -5.47 -0.88
CA LEU A 104 0.00 -5.16 0.45
C LEU A 104 -0.57 -3.74 0.49
N SER A 105 0.15 -2.75 -0.06
CA SER A 105 -0.34 -1.37 -0.12
C SER A 105 -1.63 -1.24 -0.93
N ALA A 106 -1.74 -1.96 -2.05
CA ALA A 106 -2.97 -1.97 -2.85
C ALA A 106 -4.14 -2.62 -2.09
N LEU A 107 -3.88 -3.73 -1.39
CA LEU A 107 -4.90 -4.41 -0.56
C LEU A 107 -5.34 -3.53 0.61
N ILE A 108 -4.43 -2.79 1.25
CA ILE A 108 -4.77 -1.86 2.33
C ILE A 108 -5.68 -0.75 1.80
N SER A 109 -5.36 -0.14 0.66
CA SER A 109 -6.24 0.87 0.04
C SER A 109 -7.64 0.33 -0.24
N GLN A 110 -7.75 -0.86 -0.83
CA GLN A 110 -9.04 -1.49 -1.10
C GLN A 110 -9.80 -1.83 0.18
N TYR A 111 -9.09 -2.25 1.22
CA TYR A 111 -9.68 -2.53 2.52
C TYR A 111 -10.23 -1.26 3.17
N ASP A 112 -9.47 -0.18 3.18
CA ASP A 112 -9.88 1.09 3.76
C ASP A 112 -11.10 1.67 3.04
N GLU A 113 -11.12 1.63 1.69
CA GLU A 113 -12.28 2.01 0.88
C GLU A 113 -13.52 1.14 1.20
N ALA A 114 -13.33 -0.17 1.31
CA ALA A 114 -14.41 -1.10 1.65
C ALA A 114 -14.97 -0.81 3.05
N VAL A 115 -14.10 -0.56 4.03
CA VAL A 115 -14.50 -0.22 5.41
C VAL A 115 -15.24 1.12 5.46
N GLU A 116 -14.76 2.14 4.74
CA GLU A 116 -15.46 3.43 4.67
C GLU A 116 -16.85 3.27 4.06
N SER A 117 -16.97 2.52 2.96
CA SER A 117 -18.26 2.24 2.32
C SER A 117 -19.21 1.47 3.25
N ALA A 118 -18.72 0.47 3.97
CA ALA A 118 -19.50 -0.31 4.93
C ALA A 118 -19.99 0.57 6.08
N ASN A 119 -19.12 1.42 6.63
CA ASN A 119 -19.48 2.38 7.68
C ASN A 119 -20.54 3.38 7.18
N ALA A 120 -20.40 3.90 5.97
CA ALA A 120 -21.38 4.81 5.37
C ALA A 120 -22.75 4.14 5.19
N ILE A 121 -22.79 2.88 4.73
CA ILE A 121 -24.01 2.09 4.61
C ILE A 121 -24.62 1.84 5.99
N GLN A 122 -23.81 1.48 6.98
CA GLN A 122 -24.29 1.25 8.35
C GLN A 122 -24.90 2.52 8.97
N LEU A 123 -24.31 3.69 8.74
CA LEU A 123 -24.87 4.97 9.17
C LEU A 123 -26.21 5.27 8.47
N LYS A 124 -26.31 5.03 7.16
CA LYS A 124 -27.56 5.17 6.42
C LYS A 124 -28.63 4.21 6.96
N ALA A 125 -28.28 2.95 7.20
CA ALA A 125 -29.18 1.95 7.76
C ALA A 125 -29.72 2.38 9.13
N LYS A 126 -28.86 2.87 10.03
CA LYS A 126 -29.27 3.41 11.35
C LYS A 126 -30.24 4.59 11.20
N LYS A 127 -29.95 5.54 10.30
CA LYS A 127 -30.86 6.67 10.04
C LYS A 127 -32.22 6.21 9.51
N THR A 128 -32.23 5.23 8.61
CA THR A 128 -33.47 4.67 8.07
C THR A 128 -34.26 3.91 9.13
N GLN A 129 -33.59 3.14 10.00
CA GLN A 129 -34.22 2.48 11.15
C GLN A 129 -34.89 3.49 12.08
N LEU A 130 -34.20 4.57 12.45
CA LEU A 130 -34.80 5.63 13.28
C LEU A 130 -36.05 6.26 12.63
N LYS A 131 -36.00 6.50 11.31
CA LYS A 131 -37.17 6.98 10.57
C LYS A 131 -38.30 5.97 10.55
N MET A 132 -37.98 4.68 10.40
CA MET A 132 -38.96 3.59 10.44
C MET A 132 -39.63 3.53 11.82
N ASP A 133 -38.87 3.62 12.91
CA ASP A 133 -39.40 3.61 14.27
C ASP A 133 -40.33 4.81 14.53
N LEU A 134 -39.94 5.99 14.04
CA LEU A 134 -40.79 7.19 14.10
C LEU A 134 -42.08 7.02 13.29
N ALA A 135 -41.99 6.49 12.07
CA ALA A 135 -43.15 6.21 11.23
C ALA A 135 -44.08 5.19 11.88
N GLN A 136 -43.54 4.12 12.48
CA GLN A 136 -44.30 3.11 13.21
C GLN A 136 -45.08 3.75 14.37
N ARG A 137 -44.44 4.63 15.15
CA ARG A 137 -45.09 5.37 16.24
C ARG A 137 -46.19 6.29 15.75
N LEU A 138 -45.96 7.00 14.63
CA LEU A 138 -46.97 7.87 14.03
C LEU A 138 -48.17 7.07 13.52
N VAL A 139 -47.94 5.95 12.83
CA VAL A 139 -49.01 5.06 12.33
C VAL A 139 -49.84 4.53 13.49
N SER A 140 -49.19 4.09 14.58
CA SER A 140 -49.90 3.63 15.77
C SER A 140 -50.75 4.74 16.39
N GLY A 141 -50.21 5.95 16.56
CA GLY A 141 -50.97 7.07 17.14
C GLY A 141 -52.10 7.55 16.23
N LEU A 142 -51.89 7.54 14.91
CA LEU A 142 -52.90 7.96 13.94
C LEU A 142 -54.02 6.91 13.80
N ALA A 143 -53.73 5.63 14.04
CA ALA A 143 -54.74 4.57 14.05
C ALA A 143 -55.77 4.80 15.17
N ASP A 144 -55.31 5.08 16.40
CA ASP A 144 -56.19 5.39 17.53
C ASP A 144 -57.01 6.67 17.28
N GLU A 145 -56.36 7.70 16.74
CA GLU A 145 -57.00 8.97 16.41
C GLU A 145 -58.03 8.83 15.26
N SER A 146 -57.78 7.96 14.28
CA SER A 146 -58.73 7.66 13.21
C SER A 146 -60.03 7.06 13.76
N VAL A 147 -59.95 6.19 14.78
CA VAL A 147 -61.13 5.66 15.46
C VAL A 147 -61.87 6.78 16.19
N ARG A 148 -61.12 7.64 16.91
CA ARG A 148 -61.70 8.79 17.61
C ARG A 148 -62.44 9.74 16.67
N TRP A 149 -61.81 10.16 15.57
CA TRP A 149 -62.45 11.00 14.56
C TRP A 149 -63.66 10.32 13.93
N GLY A 150 -63.61 9.00 13.69
CA GLY A 150 -64.76 8.23 13.23
C GLY A 150 -65.96 8.34 14.18
N ASN A 151 -65.73 8.20 15.48
CA ASN A 151 -66.78 8.37 16.49
C ASN A 151 -67.30 9.82 16.53
N THR A 152 -66.41 10.82 16.53
CA THR A 152 -66.81 12.24 16.54
C THR A 152 -67.63 12.62 15.30
N ILE A 153 -67.31 12.06 14.12
CA ILE A 153 -68.09 12.28 12.90
C ILE A 153 -69.50 11.71 13.06
N GLN A 154 -69.66 10.52 13.64
CA GLN A 154 -70.98 9.94 13.91
C GLN A 154 -71.80 10.80 14.88
N GLU A 155 -71.18 11.26 15.98
CA GLU A 155 -71.82 12.14 16.95
C GLU A 155 -72.27 13.46 16.32
N LEU A 156 -71.40 14.09 15.52
CA LEU A 156 -71.72 15.32 14.80
C LEU A 156 -72.83 15.13 13.78
N GLN A 157 -72.91 13.97 13.14
CA GLN A 157 -73.98 13.67 12.19
C GLN A 157 -75.34 13.56 12.89
N VAL A 158 -75.38 12.87 14.04
CA VAL A 158 -76.58 12.82 14.88
C VAL A 158 -76.97 14.22 15.40
N ALA A 159 -75.99 15.01 15.86
CA ALA A 159 -76.22 16.38 16.31
C ALA A 159 -76.73 17.29 15.18
N SER A 160 -76.25 17.10 13.95
CA SER A 160 -76.73 17.82 12.76
C SER A 160 -78.20 17.52 12.47
N ASP A 161 -78.63 16.27 12.62
CA ASP A 161 -80.03 15.87 12.41
C ASP A 161 -80.97 16.46 13.49
N LEU A 162 -80.48 16.54 14.73
CA LEU A 162 -81.23 17.10 15.88
C LEU A 162 -81.17 18.64 15.97
N LEU A 163 -80.27 19.28 15.21
CA LEU A 163 -79.96 20.71 15.30
C LEU A 163 -81.18 21.61 15.12
N VAL A 164 -82.06 21.29 14.17
CA VAL A 164 -83.26 22.08 13.89
C VAL A 164 -84.20 22.09 15.10
N GLY A 165 -84.34 20.94 15.76
CA GLY A 165 -85.14 20.80 16.98
C GLY A 165 -84.53 21.57 18.15
N ASP A 166 -83.22 21.42 18.36
CA ASP A 166 -82.50 22.07 19.46
C ASP A 166 -82.50 23.60 19.33
N VAL A 167 -82.35 24.13 18.12
CA VAL A 167 -82.44 25.58 17.86
C VAL A 167 -83.85 26.10 18.14
N LEU A 168 -84.89 25.34 17.77
CA LEU A 168 -86.28 25.75 17.98
C LEU A 168 -86.66 25.72 19.47
N LEU A 169 -86.25 24.67 20.20
CA LEU A 169 -86.41 24.58 21.64
C LEU A 169 -85.62 25.67 22.35
N GLY A 170 -84.36 25.91 21.97
CA GLY A 170 -83.52 26.98 22.50
C GLY A 170 -84.14 28.36 22.29
N ALA A 171 -84.61 28.67 21.09
CA ALA A 171 -85.30 29.93 20.79
C ALA A 171 -86.58 30.10 21.64
N SER A 172 -87.35 29.03 21.84
CA SER A 172 -88.55 29.06 22.69
C SER A 172 -88.22 29.30 24.17
N LEU A 173 -87.13 28.71 24.67
CA LEU A 173 -86.64 28.88 26.04
C LEU A 173 -86.12 30.30 26.26
N PHE A 174 -85.34 30.84 25.31
CA PHE A 174 -84.93 32.23 25.33
C PHE A 174 -86.12 33.19 25.33
N HIS A 175 -87.12 32.94 24.48
CA HIS A 175 -88.33 33.76 24.45
C HIS A 175 -89.09 33.72 25.79
N THR A 176 -89.31 32.52 26.35
CA THR A 176 -90.05 32.36 27.62
C THR A 176 -89.30 32.93 28.83
N LEU A 177 -87.97 32.81 28.89
CA LEU A 177 -87.15 33.43 29.93
C LEU A 177 -87.11 34.97 29.81
N VAL A 178 -87.01 35.52 28.59
CA VAL A 178 -87.08 36.97 28.36
C VAL A 178 -88.46 37.54 28.73
N LEU A 179 -89.54 36.81 28.45
CA LEU A 179 -90.89 37.16 28.88
C LEU A 179 -91.03 37.17 30.42
N SER A 180 -90.31 36.29 31.12
CA SER A 180 -90.28 36.24 32.59
C SER A 180 -89.50 37.42 33.22
N GLN A 181 -88.43 37.89 32.57
CA GLN A 181 -87.61 39.02 33.05
C GLN A 181 -88.08 40.41 32.59
N ARG A 182 -88.91 40.53 31.54
CA ARG A 182 -89.57 41.78 31.14
C ARG A 182 -91.05 41.57 30.77
N PRO A 183 -91.95 41.46 31.78
CA PRO A 183 -93.38 41.32 31.55
C PRO A 183 -94.04 42.56 30.89
N SER A 184 -93.33 43.69 30.77
CA SER A 184 -93.86 44.88 30.08
C SER A 184 -93.82 44.78 28.55
N VAL A 185 -92.90 43.98 27.99
CA VAL A 185 -92.74 43.83 26.54
C VAL A 185 -93.69 42.74 25.99
N SER A 186 -94.05 41.76 26.81
CA SER A 186 -95.00 40.69 26.47
C SER A 186 -96.42 41.23 26.19
N ALA A 187 -96.86 42.22 26.98
CA ALA A 187 -98.15 42.88 26.79
C ALA A 187 -98.24 43.71 25.51
N LEU A 188 -97.10 44.20 25.00
CA LEU A 188 -97.04 44.96 23.75
C LEU A 188 -97.14 44.04 22.52
N TRP A 189 -96.50 42.87 22.55
CA TRP A 189 -96.54 41.90 21.46
C TRP A 189 -97.89 41.18 21.33
N LEU A 190 -98.56 40.86 22.43
CA LEU A 190 -99.95 40.33 22.40
C LEU A 190 -100.97 41.34 21.85
N ARG A 191 -100.66 42.63 21.87
CA ARG A 191 -101.47 43.68 21.23
C ARG A 191 -101.19 43.86 19.74
N ILE A 192 -100.03 43.44 19.24
CA ILE A 192 -99.60 43.63 17.84
C ILE A 192 -99.75 42.33 17.03
N GLY A 193 -99.67 41.16 17.66
CA GLY A 193 -99.62 39.85 17.00
C GLY A 193 -100.94 39.12 16.77
N CYS A 194 -102.10 39.73 17.06
CA CYS A 194 -103.42 39.16 16.69
C CYS A 194 -104.02 39.90 15.49
N PRO A 195 -103.63 39.59 14.24
CA PRO A 195 -104.55 39.67 13.12
C PRO A 195 -105.39 38.38 13.07
N LYS A 196 -106.68 38.57 12.74
CA LYS A 196 -107.65 37.51 12.44
C LYS A 196 -107.19 36.63 11.28
#